data_AF-A0A382EPL3-F1
#
_entry.id   AF-A0A382EPL3-F1
#
_cell.length_a   1.000
_cell.length_b   1.000
_cell.length_c   1.000
_cell.angle_alpha   90.00
_cell.angle_beta   90.00
_cell.angle_gamma   90.00
#
_symmetry.space_group_name_H-M   'P 1'
#
loop_
_entity.id
_entity.type
_entity.pdbx_description
1 polymer ?
#
loop_
_entity_poly.entity_id
_entity_poly.type
_entity_poly.pdbx_seq_one_letter_code
_entity_poly.pdbx_strand_id
1 'polypeptide(L)'
;MKIIIISIASKNTNYDVLITDYKKRLPPHIQIEHLKIPIVKRSKTKSVKDTVKAEGQRLLKMIKNQDILIALDEKGEMFSTKELANSMNHWFQDAVNPIFAIGG
;
A
#
# COMPACT_ATOMS: atom_id res chain seq x y z
N MET A 1 -6.75 -13.02 -6.99
CA MET A 1 -6.76 -11.61 -6.57
C MET A 1 -5.33 -11.15 -6.31
N LYS A 2 -4.98 -9.91 -6.65
CA LYS A 2 -3.67 -9.32 -6.37
C LYS A 2 -3.81 -8.28 -5.26
N ILE A 3 -2.99 -8.38 -4.22
CA ILE A 3 -2.86 -7.36 -3.18
C ILE A 3 -1.61 -6.54 -3.49
N ILE A 4 -1.78 -5.24 -3.62
CA ILE A 4 -0.71 -4.31 -3.95
C ILE A 4 -0.42 -3.49 -2.69
N ILE A 5 0.84 -3.42 -2.29
CA ILE A 5 1.28 -2.56 -1.20
C ILE A 5 2.12 -1.46 -1.82
N ILE A 6 1.76 -0.20 -1.61
CA ILE A 6 2.55 0.95 -2.04
C ILE A 6 3.04 1.69 -0.81
N SER A 7 4.36 1.72 -0.59
CA SER A 7 4.94 2.39 0.57
C SER A 7 5.91 3.49 0.15
N ILE A 8 5.81 4.65 0.80
CA ILE A 8 6.84 5.69 0.73
C ILE A 8 7.90 5.35 1.77
N ALA A 9 9.07 4.90 1.32
CA ALA A 9 10.10 4.38 2.23
C ALA A 9 11.51 4.60 1.69
N SER A 10 12.49 4.53 2.60
CA SER A 10 13.90 4.50 2.21
C SER A 10 14.24 3.21 1.46
N LYS A 11 15.25 3.25 0.60
CA LYS A 11 15.71 2.06 -0.14
C LYS A 11 16.25 0.95 0.76
N ASN A 12 16.70 1.29 1.98
CA ASN A 12 17.41 0.37 2.89
C ASN A 12 16.48 -0.35 3.89
N THR A 13 15.17 -0.42 3.65
CA THR A 13 14.24 -1.11 4.55
C THR A 13 14.20 -2.62 4.31
N ASN A 14 14.06 -3.41 5.38
CA ASN A 14 13.92 -4.88 5.32
C ASN A 14 12.53 -5.38 4.89
N TYR A 15 11.67 -4.51 4.34
CA TYR A 15 10.29 -4.85 3.99
C TYR A 15 10.19 -6.00 3.00
N ASP A 16 11.08 -6.09 2.00
CA ASP A 16 11.01 -7.16 1.00
C ASP A 16 11.16 -8.55 1.63
N VAL A 17 12.06 -8.67 2.62
CA VAL A 17 12.31 -9.92 3.33
C VAL A 17 11.09 -10.33 4.13
N LEU A 18 10.52 -9.39 4.91
CA LEU A 18 9.34 -9.64 5.73
C LEU A 18 8.12 -9.99 4.86
N ILE A 19 7.88 -9.22 3.80
CA ILE A 19 6.77 -9.47 2.86
C ILE A 19 6.93 -10.83 2.20
N THR A 20 8.15 -11.21 1.82
CA THR A 20 8.42 -12.53 1.24
C THR A 20 8.11 -13.66 2.22
N ASP A 21 8.42 -13.50 3.51
CA ASP A 21 8.08 -14.49 4.53
C ASP A 21 6.56 -14.67 4.68
N TYR A 22 5.81 -13.57 4.76
CA TYR A 22 4.34 -13.63 4.84
C TYR A 22 3.69 -14.13 3.55
N LYS A 23 4.26 -13.80 2.39
CA LYS A 23 3.75 -14.25 1.09
C LYS A 23 3.75 -15.78 0.97
N LYS A 24 4.71 -16.47 1.58
CA LYS A 24 4.77 -17.95 1.61
C LYS A 24 3.62 -18.59 2.40
N ARG A 25 3.02 -17.85 3.33
CA ARG A 25 1.90 -18.33 4.18
C ARG A 25 0.55 -18.11 3.53
N LEU A 26 0.49 -17.36 2.43
CA LEU A 26 -0.75 -17.06 1.73
C LEU A 26 -1.13 -18.14 0.73
N PRO A 27 -2.44 -18.34 0.49
CA PRO A 27 -2.91 -19.22 -0.57
C PRO A 27 -2.39 -18.79 -1.95
N PRO A 28 -2.18 -19.73 -2.89
CA PRO A 28 -1.60 -19.44 -4.21
C PRO A 28 -2.46 -18.51 -5.09
N HIS A 29 -3.76 -18.40 -4.81
CA HIS A 29 -4.68 -17.51 -5.52
C HIS A 29 -4.60 -16.04 -5.07
N ILE A 30 -3.85 -15.76 -3.99
CA ILE A 30 -3.56 -14.41 -3.50
C ILE A 30 -2.11 -14.07 -3.81
N GLN A 31 -1.90 -13.07 -4.66
CA GLN A 31 -0.57 -12.59 -5.01
C GLN A 31 -0.28 -11.27 -4.32
N ILE A 32 0.83 -11.18 -3.58
CA ILE A 32 1.33 -9.88 -3.08
C ILE A 32 2.35 -9.29 -4.04
N GLU A 33 2.16 -8.01 -4.35
CA GLU A 33 3.13 -7.12 -4.97
C GLU A 33 3.43 -5.94 -4.05
N HIS A 34 4.71 -5.56 -3.95
CA HIS A 34 5.15 -4.41 -3.18
C HIS A 34 5.85 -3.40 -4.09
N LEU A 35 5.33 -2.18 -4.12
CA LEU A 35 5.88 -1.05 -4.86
C LEU A 35 6.42 -0.02 -3.87
N LYS A 36 7.72 0.26 -3.97
CA LYS A 36 8.37 1.26 -3.12
C LYS A 36 8.55 2.59 -3.84
N ILE A 37 8.06 3.65 -3.22
CA ILE A 37 8.31 5.02 -3.63
C ILE A 37 9.43 5.59 -2.77
N PRO A 38 10.55 6.04 -3.37
CA PRO A 38 11.65 6.59 -2.58
C PRO A 38 11.24 7.94 -1.98
N ILE A 39 11.55 8.11 -0.68
CA ILE A 39 11.35 9.36 0.06
C ILE A 39 12.05 10.52 -0.68
N VAL A 40 11.34 11.64 -0.81
CA VAL A 40 11.93 12.86 -1.35
C VAL A 40 12.78 13.52 -0.27
N LYS A 41 14.07 13.75 -0.55
CA LYS A 41 14.96 14.49 0.36
C LYS A 41 14.35 15.87 0.66
N ARG A 42 14.06 16.12 1.94
CA ARG A 42 13.61 17.43 2.42
C ARG A 42 14.72 18.45 2.11
N SER A 43 14.44 19.45 1.28
CA SER A 43 15.33 20.59 1.07
C SER A 43 14.89 21.75 1.96
N LYS A 44 15.82 22.64 2.36
CA LYS A 44 15.49 23.88 3.09
C LYS A 44 14.46 24.77 2.37
N THR A 45 14.27 24.56 1.06
CA THR A 45 13.37 25.34 0.20
C THR A 45 11.99 24.72 -0.01
N LYS A 46 11.77 23.43 0.32
CA LYS A 46 10.47 22.77 0.13
C LYS A 46 9.76 22.60 1.46
N SER A 47 8.48 23.01 1.49
CA SER A 47 7.66 22.77 2.67
C SER A 47 7.36 21.27 2.82
N VAL A 48 7.02 20.86 4.05
CA VAL A 48 6.54 19.50 4.33
C VAL A 48 5.30 19.18 3.49
N LYS A 49 4.38 20.15 3.34
CA LYS A 49 3.15 19.99 2.56
C LYS A 49 3.43 19.70 1.08
N ASP A 50 4.38 20.42 0.48
CA ASP A 50 4.76 20.20 -0.93
C ASP A 50 5.42 18.84 -1.14
N THR A 51 6.18 18.38 -0.14
CA THR A 51 6.83 17.07 -0.16
C THR A 51 5.80 15.96 -0.13
N VAL A 52 4.85 16.02 0.82
CA VAL A 52 3.73 15.06 0.93
C VAL A 52 2.88 15.06 -0.34
N LYS A 53 2.57 16.24 -0.90
CA LYS A 53 1.81 16.35 -2.15
C LYS A 53 2.53 15.70 -3.33
N ALA A 54 3.85 15.89 -3.44
CA ALA A 54 4.65 15.28 -4.49
C ALA A 54 4.73 13.75 -4.35
N GLU A 55 4.86 13.24 -3.13
CA GLU A 55 4.84 11.80 -2.84
C GLU A 55 3.47 11.19 -3.14
N GLY A 56 2.40 11.84 -2.71
CA GLY A 56 1.02 11.43 -3.01
C GLY A 56 0.73 11.39 -4.51
N GLN A 57 1.19 12.38 -5.29
CA GLN A 57 1.05 12.36 -6.75
C GLN A 57 1.79 11.19 -7.40
N ARG A 58 2.95 10.79 -6.88
CA ARG A 58 3.68 9.61 -7.38
C ARG A 58 2.93 8.32 -7.06
N LEU A 59 2.34 8.24 -5.88
CA LEU A 59 1.52 7.10 -5.45
C LEU A 59 0.28 6.96 -6.33
N LEU A 60 -0.49 8.04 -6.50
CA LEU A 60 -1.73 8.02 -7.29
C LEU A 60 -1.50 7.62 -8.75
N LYS A 61 -0.32 7.91 -9.33
CA LYS A 61 0.05 7.49 -10.68
C LYS A 61 0.24 5.98 -10.85
N MET A 62 0.40 5.24 -9.77
CA MET A 62 0.57 3.78 -9.79
C MET A 62 -0.77 3.03 -9.69
N ILE A 63 -1.87 3.74 -9.40
CA ILE A 63 -3.20 3.18 -9.19
C ILE A 63 -3.93 3.04 -10.53
N LYS A 64 -4.63 1.92 -10.72
CA LYS A 64 -5.55 1.73 -11.84
C LYS A 64 -6.98 2.01 -11.40
N ASN A 65 -7.82 2.49 -12.31
CA ASN A 65 -9.22 2.86 -12.00
C ASN A 65 -10.09 1.71 -11.46
N GLN A 66 -9.73 0.46 -11.74
CA GLN A 66 -10.46 -0.73 -11.31
C GLN A 66 -10.03 -1.26 -9.93
N ASP A 67 -8.96 -0.71 -9.36
CA ASP A 67 -8.41 -1.15 -8.09
C ASP A 67 -8.97 -0.29 -6.95
N ILE A 68 -9.08 -0.85 -5.74
CA ILE A 68 -9.54 -0.11 -4.56
C ILE A 68 -8.35 0.43 -3.78
N LEU A 69 -8.29 1.75 -3.60
CA LEU A 69 -7.25 2.40 -2.79
C LEU A 69 -7.65 2.43 -1.31
N ILE A 70 -6.80 1.85 -0.47
CA ILE A 70 -6.94 1.82 0.99
C ILE A 70 -5.73 2.54 1.59
N ALA A 71 -5.94 3.74 2.11
CA ALA A 71 -4.90 4.48 2.81
C ALA A 71 -4.81 4.01 4.27
N LEU A 72 -3.62 3.60 4.71
CA LEU A 72 -3.35 3.25 6.10
C LEU A 72 -2.97 4.51 6.88
N ASP A 73 -3.86 4.93 7.79
CA ASP A 73 -3.71 6.13 8.62
C ASP A 73 -4.18 5.83 10.05
N GLU A 74 -3.53 6.44 11.04
CA GLU A 74 -3.85 6.29 12.47
C GLU A 74 -5.27 6.78 12.83
N LYS A 75 -5.83 7.69 12.02
CA LYS A 75 -7.19 8.23 12.17
C LYS A 75 -8.21 7.50 11.29
N GLY A 76 -7.78 6.45 10.61
CA GLY A 76 -8.64 5.63 9.77
C GLY A 76 -9.64 4.78 10.58
N GLU A 77 -10.54 4.14 9.87
CA GLU A 77 -11.44 3.15 10.46
C GLU A 77 -10.63 1.93 10.94
N MET A 78 -10.91 1.48 12.17
CA MET A 78 -10.30 0.26 12.70
C MET A 78 -11.04 -0.96 12.18
N PHE A 79 -10.29 -1.92 11.64
CA PHE A 79 -10.82 -3.21 11.20
C PHE A 79 -10.40 -4.29 12.19
N SER A 80 -11.36 -5.06 12.67
CA SER A 80 -11.10 -6.36 13.26
C SER A 80 -10.64 -7.35 12.20
N THR A 81 -9.99 -8.44 12.63
CA THR A 81 -9.57 -9.52 11.73
C THR A 81 -10.73 -10.10 10.92
N LYS A 82 -11.92 -10.19 11.51
CA LYS A 82 -13.13 -10.72 10.84
C LYS A 82 -13.62 -9.76 9.77
N GLU A 83 -13.64 -8.47 10.05
CA GLU A 83 -14.05 -7.44 9.07
C GLU A 83 -13.09 -7.41 7.89
N LEU A 84 -11.78 -7.46 8.14
CA LEU A 84 -10.79 -7.51 7.06
C LEU A 84 -10.95 -8.78 6.21
N ALA A 85 -11.16 -9.94 6.82
CA ALA A 85 -11.40 -11.18 6.10
C ALA A 85 -12.67 -11.11 5.23
N ASN A 86 -13.74 -10.50 5.74
CA ASN A 86 -14.95 -10.26 4.96
C ASN A 86 -14.66 -9.35 3.76
N SER A 87 -13.95 -8.23 3.95
CA SER A 87 -13.58 -7.34 2.85
C SER A 87 -12.74 -8.04 1.79
N MET A 88 -11.78 -8.88 2.21
CA MET A 88 -10.97 -9.69 1.29
C MET A 88 -11.81 -10.63 0.43
N ASN A 89 -12.86 -11.23 1.00
CA ASN A 89 -13.79 -12.08 0.24
C ASN A 89 -14.58 -11.27 -0.79
N HIS A 90 -15.07 -10.08 -0.42
CA HIS A 90 -15.79 -9.19 -1.35
C HIS A 90 -14.88 -8.77 -2.51
N TRP A 91 -13.67 -8.28 -2.23
CA TRP A 91 -12.71 -7.91 -3.28
C TRP A 91 -12.38 -9.06 -4.22
N PHE A 92 -12.28 -10.28 -3.68
CA PHE A 92 -12.07 -11.47 -4.49
C PHE A 92 -13.25 -11.75 -5.43
N GLN A 93 -14.49 -11.67 -4.91
CA GLN A 93 -15.72 -11.89 -5.69
C GLN A 93 -15.91 -10.83 -6.78
N ASP A 94 -15.61 -9.57 -6.46
CA ASP A 94 -15.76 -8.43 -7.37
C ASP A 94 -14.59 -8.30 -8.36
N ALA A 95 -13.61 -9.20 -8.29
CA ALA A 95 -12.37 -9.16 -9.07
C ALA A 95 -11.58 -7.83 -8.93
N VAL A 96 -11.69 -7.20 -7.76
CA VAL A 96 -11.01 -5.96 -7.41
C VAL A 96 -9.69 -6.25 -6.71
N ASN A 97 -8.64 -5.49 -7.02
CA ASN A 97 -7.36 -5.60 -6.33
C ASN A 97 -7.26 -4.49 -5.26
N PRO A 98 -7.06 -4.84 -3.98
CA PRO A 98 -6.78 -3.84 -2.95
C PRO A 98 -5.36 -3.30 -3.06
N ILE A 99 -5.25 -1.97 -3.01
CA ILE A 99 -4.00 -1.22 -2.92
C ILE A 99 -3.89 -0.63 -1.52
N PHE A 100 -3.00 -1.17 -0.70
CA PHE A 100 -2.66 -0.61 0.61
C PHE A 100 -1.58 0.47 0.45
N ALA A 101 -1.95 1.72 0.69
CA ALA A 101 -1.05 2.87 0.63
C ALA A 101 -0.50 3.21 2.02
N ILE A 102 0.83 3.27 2.13
CA ILE A 102 1.57 3.56 3.36
C ILE A 102 2.40 4.84 3.15
N GLY A 103 2.16 5.85 3.98
CA GLY A 103 2.93 7.10 4.04
C GLY A 103 4.38 6.89 4.49
N GLY A 104 5.19 7.95 4.42
CA GLY A 104 6.61 7.96 4.83
C GLY A 104 6.89 8.79 6.07
#